data_AF-A0A7S3FCD6-F1
#
_entry.id   AF-A0A7S3FCD6-F1
#
_cell.length_a   1.000
_cell.length_b   1.000
_cell.length_c   1.000
_cell.angle_alpha   90.00
_cell.angle_beta   90.00
_cell.angle_gamma   90.00
#
_symmetry.space_group_name_H-M   'P 1'
#
loop_
_entity.id
_entity.type
_entity.pdbx_description
1 polymer ?
#
loop_
_entity_poly.entity_id
_entity_poly.type
_entity_poly.pdbx_seq_one_letter_code
_entity_poly.pdbx_strand_id
1 'polypeptide(L)'
;GKGKAKEVPMTCCPICIEDVPTAECVTPLNDGDAVGGSSSQMQLMGPCGHSVCQGCATQYALSIIKADRKTRLPCPQPGCGAAFDDVTVATLLEGEVDALALYRQLQATAALGARLMYCPLPRCAHPLEMMSKEDPCYPMAICPSCTGSICAHPLE
;
A
#
# COMPACT_ATOMS: atom_id res chain seq x y z
N GLY A 1 45.54 -14.94 -10.16
CA GLY A 1 44.20 -15.56 -10.13
C GLY A 1 43.25 -14.69 -10.93
N LYS A 2 42.58 -15.24 -11.93
CA LYS A 2 41.56 -14.50 -12.70
C LYS A 2 40.30 -14.37 -11.82
N GLY A 3 39.96 -13.15 -11.42
CA GLY A 3 38.70 -12.87 -10.73
C GLY A 3 37.53 -13.17 -11.67
N LYS A 4 36.69 -14.15 -11.32
CA LYS A 4 35.43 -14.37 -12.01
C LYS A 4 34.50 -13.19 -11.66
N ALA A 5 34.07 -12.42 -12.67
CA ALA A 5 32.96 -11.50 -12.50
C ALA A 5 31.75 -12.33 -12.04
N LYS A 6 31.14 -11.95 -10.91
CA LYS A 6 29.88 -12.57 -10.47
C LYS A 6 28.79 -12.07 -11.40
N GLU A 7 28.13 -12.99 -12.09
CA GLU A 7 26.93 -12.69 -12.87
C GLU A 7 25.83 -12.22 -11.92
N VAL A 8 25.14 -11.13 -12.29
CA VAL A 8 24.01 -10.57 -11.52
C VAL A 8 22.75 -11.31 -11.98
N PRO A 9 21.98 -11.92 -11.06
CA PRO A 9 20.76 -12.63 -11.43
C PRO A 9 19.68 -11.64 -11.91
N MET A 10 19.12 -11.89 -13.09
CA MET A 10 18.07 -11.08 -13.72
C MET A 10 16.71 -11.78 -13.67
N THR A 11 15.63 -11.00 -13.70
CA THR A 11 14.26 -11.50 -13.80
C THR A 11 13.41 -10.53 -14.62
N CYS A 12 12.40 -11.04 -15.34
CA CYS A 12 11.52 -10.23 -16.18
C CYS A 12 10.36 -9.67 -15.34
N CYS A 13 10.22 -8.35 -15.28
CA CYS A 13 9.10 -7.71 -14.59
C CYS A 13 7.80 -7.89 -15.39
N PRO A 14 6.71 -8.42 -14.81
CA PRO A 14 5.45 -8.66 -15.54
C PRO A 14 4.69 -7.37 -15.89
N ILE A 15 5.07 -6.22 -15.33
CA ILE A 15 4.43 -4.93 -15.59
C ILE A 15 5.11 -4.20 -16.75
N CYS A 16 6.44 -4.01 -16.70
CA CYS A 16 7.18 -3.30 -17.76
C CYS A 16 7.79 -4.23 -18.82
N ILE A 17 7.82 -5.55 -18.58
CA ILE A 17 8.39 -6.57 -19.49
C ILE A 17 9.91 -6.45 -19.65
N GLU A 18 10.58 -5.68 -18.80
CA GLU A 18 12.03 -5.51 -18.82
C GLU A 18 12.74 -6.53 -17.92
N ASP A 19 13.92 -6.98 -18.34
CA ASP A 19 14.84 -7.74 -17.51
C ASP A 19 15.53 -6.82 -16.51
N VAL A 20 15.25 -7.03 -15.23
CA VAL A 20 15.76 -6.22 -14.13
C VAL A 20 16.60 -7.08 -13.17
N PRO A 21 17.60 -6.49 -12.49
CA PRO A 21 18.30 -7.18 -11.42
C PRO A 21 17.31 -7.68 -10.36
N THR A 22 17.45 -8.95 -9.96
CA THR A 22 16.57 -9.56 -8.95
C THR A 22 16.61 -8.79 -7.62
N ALA A 23 17.72 -8.11 -7.33
CA ALA A 23 17.89 -7.27 -6.15
C ALA A 23 17.02 -6.00 -6.17
N GLU A 24 16.55 -5.57 -7.35
CA GLU A 24 15.66 -4.42 -7.52
C GLU A 24 14.18 -4.84 -7.62
N CYS A 25 13.87 -6.10 -7.28
CA CYS A 25 12.52 -6.63 -7.31
C CYS A 25 11.94 -6.84 -5.91
N VAL A 26 10.62 -6.67 -5.83
CA VAL A 26 9.80 -6.99 -4.65
C VAL A 26 8.81 -8.08 -5.00
N THR A 27 8.38 -8.86 -3.99
CA THR A 27 7.50 -10.01 -4.19
C THR A 27 6.35 -10.00 -3.17
N PRO A 28 5.11 -10.25 -3.60
CA PRO A 28 3.97 -10.40 -2.69
C PRO A 28 4.10 -11.63 -1.78
N LEU A 29 3.62 -11.50 -0.55
CA LEU A 29 3.53 -12.54 0.47
C LEU A 29 2.11 -13.15 0.52
N ASN A 30 2.00 -14.41 0.92
CA ASN A 30 0.68 -15.00 1.20
C ASN A 30 0.23 -14.52 2.59
N ASP A 31 -1.06 -14.24 2.72
CA ASP A 31 -1.71 -13.97 4.01
C ASP A 31 -1.60 -15.25 4.88
N GLY A 32 -0.53 -15.38 5.68
CA GLY A 32 -0.34 -16.54 6.56
C GLY A 32 1.09 -16.81 7.03
N ASP A 33 2.11 -16.28 6.36
CA ASP A 33 3.51 -16.56 6.69
C ASP A 33 4.15 -15.39 7.45
N ALA A 34 3.94 -15.36 8.77
CA ALA A 34 4.72 -14.50 9.67
C ALA A 34 6.19 -14.97 9.65
N VAL A 35 7.07 -14.21 9.00
CA VAL A 35 8.49 -14.58 8.93
C VAL A 35 9.18 -14.28 10.27
N GLY A 36 9.31 -15.31 11.10
CA GLY A 36 10.30 -15.36 12.18
C GLY A 36 11.70 -15.46 11.57
N GLY A 37 12.58 -14.53 11.93
CA GLY A 37 13.84 -14.30 11.24
C GLY A 37 14.86 -15.44 11.28
N SER A 38 15.79 -15.41 10.31
CA SER A 38 17.23 -15.51 10.57
C SER A 38 18.03 -15.16 9.31
N SER A 39 19.10 -14.41 9.49
CA SER A 39 20.06 -14.00 8.46
C SER A 39 20.74 -15.21 7.80
N SER A 40 20.56 -15.36 6.49
CA SER A 40 21.57 -15.81 5.51
C SER A 40 20.95 -15.85 4.12
N GLN A 41 21.58 -15.16 3.17
CA GLN A 41 21.30 -15.12 1.73
C GLN A 41 20.47 -16.28 1.16
N MET A 42 19.20 -16.00 0.84
CA MET A 42 18.43 -16.73 -0.17
C MET A 42 17.32 -15.81 -0.68
N GLN A 43 17.36 -15.51 -1.99
CA GLN A 43 16.37 -14.75 -2.77
C GLN A 43 14.93 -14.95 -2.25
N LEU A 44 14.20 -13.89 -1.87
CA LEU A 44 13.50 -12.92 -2.75
C LEU A 44 12.56 -13.57 -3.77
N MET A 45 11.92 -14.68 -3.42
CA MET A 45 10.66 -15.09 -4.04
C MET A 45 9.62 -15.24 -2.94
N GLY A 46 8.72 -14.28 -2.84
CA GLY A 46 7.49 -14.44 -2.07
C GLY A 46 6.76 -15.71 -2.53
N PRO A 47 5.89 -16.31 -1.71
CA PRO A 47 5.31 -17.63 -1.93
C PRO A 47 4.50 -17.76 -3.24
N CYS A 48 4.12 -16.64 -3.88
CA CYS A 48 3.49 -16.68 -5.21
C CYS A 48 4.48 -16.72 -6.39
N GLY A 49 5.78 -16.49 -6.17
CA GLY A 49 6.81 -16.50 -7.19
C GLY A 49 6.80 -15.34 -8.17
N HIS A 50 5.93 -14.33 -7.99
CA HIS A 50 5.85 -13.18 -8.89
C HIS A 50 6.71 -12.02 -8.38
N SER A 51 7.79 -11.75 -9.11
CA SER A 51 8.68 -10.63 -8.86
C SER A 51 8.29 -9.43 -9.71
N VAL A 52 8.30 -8.25 -9.11
CA VAL A 52 7.98 -6.98 -9.77
C VAL A 52 9.09 -5.99 -9.47
N CYS A 53 9.61 -5.28 -10.47
CA CYS A 53 10.64 -4.27 -10.21
C CYS A 53 10.09 -3.17 -9.29
N GLN A 54 10.96 -2.61 -8.44
CA GLN A 54 10.58 -1.63 -7.43
C GLN A 54 9.85 -0.43 -8.04
N GLY A 55 10.30 0.05 -9.20
CA GLY A 55 9.66 1.16 -9.91
C GLY A 55 8.20 0.87 -10.29
N CYS A 56 7.93 -0.29 -10.90
CA CYS A 56 6.58 -0.70 -11.23
C CYS A 56 5.73 -0.98 -9.99
N ALA A 57 6.31 -1.58 -8.95
CA ALA A 57 5.62 -1.84 -7.70
C ALA A 57 5.22 -0.54 -6.99
N THR A 58 6.08 0.49 -6.99
CA THR A 58 5.75 1.82 -6.45
C THR A 58 4.61 2.46 -7.24
N GLN A 59 4.66 2.49 -8.57
CA GLN A 59 3.58 3.05 -9.38
C GLN A 59 2.24 2.33 -9.18
N TYR A 60 2.31 1.01 -9.04
CA TYR A 60 1.15 0.19 -8.74
C TYR A 60 0.59 0.48 -7.32
N ALA A 61 1.46 0.61 -6.31
CA ALA A 61 1.05 1.02 -4.97
C ALA A 61 0.37 2.40 -4.98
N LEU A 62 0.94 3.35 -5.73
CA LEU A 62 0.38 4.69 -5.88
C LEU A 62 -1.01 4.68 -6.49
N SER A 63 -1.26 3.88 -7.52
CA SER A 63 -2.59 3.79 -8.14
C SER A 63 -3.62 3.23 -7.16
N ILE A 64 -3.30 2.16 -6.45
CA ILE A 64 -4.21 1.53 -5.47
C ILE A 64 -4.49 2.46 -4.27
N ILE A 65 -3.48 3.17 -3.78
CA ILE A 65 -3.64 4.00 -2.58
C ILE A 65 -4.28 5.34 -2.91
N LYS A 66 -3.83 6.02 -3.98
CA LYS A 66 -4.34 7.35 -4.35
C LYS A 66 -5.69 7.27 -5.06
N ALA A 67 -5.89 6.31 -5.97
CA ALA A 67 -7.13 6.19 -6.74
C ALA A 67 -8.17 5.33 -6.01
N ASP A 68 -7.83 4.10 -5.62
CA ASP A 68 -8.80 3.17 -5.05
C ASP A 68 -9.01 3.31 -3.54
N ARG A 69 -8.14 4.08 -2.86
CA ARG A 69 -8.18 4.29 -1.41
C ARG A 69 -8.14 2.98 -0.61
N LYS A 70 -7.38 1.99 -1.09
CA LYS A 70 -7.20 0.68 -0.44
C LYS A 70 -5.82 0.55 0.20
N THR A 71 -5.76 -0.18 1.30
CA THR A 71 -4.50 -0.54 1.98
C THR A 71 -3.94 -1.86 1.48
N ARG A 72 -4.80 -2.84 1.16
CA ARG A 72 -4.34 -4.12 0.62
C ARG A 72 -3.81 -3.94 -0.80
N LEU A 73 -2.52 -4.22 -1.00
CA LEU A 73 -1.87 -4.19 -2.31
C LEU A 73 -1.72 -5.63 -2.85
N PRO A 74 -2.65 -6.12 -3.69
CA PRO A 74 -2.62 -7.50 -4.16
C PRO A 74 -1.46 -7.73 -5.14
N CYS A 75 -1.09 -8.98 -5.36
CA CYS A 75 -0.20 -9.35 -6.45
C CYS A 75 -0.81 -8.88 -7.79
N PRO A 76 -0.01 -8.23 -8.67
CA PRO A 76 -0.52 -7.78 -9.97
C PRO A 76 -0.80 -8.95 -10.93
N GLN A 77 -0.38 -10.17 -10.62
CA GLN A 77 -0.68 -11.34 -11.44
C GLN A 77 -2.16 -11.73 -11.32
N PRO A 78 -2.90 -11.82 -12.44
CA PRO A 78 -4.31 -12.24 -12.42
C PRO A 78 -4.50 -13.61 -11.76
N GLY A 79 -5.49 -13.69 -10.86
CA GLY A 79 -5.82 -14.92 -10.14
C GLY A 79 -4.87 -15.28 -8.99
N CYS A 80 -3.85 -14.47 -8.73
CA CYS A 80 -2.98 -14.64 -7.57
C CYS A 80 -3.63 -14.06 -6.31
N GLY A 81 -3.67 -14.83 -5.22
CA GLY A 81 -4.24 -14.40 -3.94
C GLY A 81 -3.28 -13.61 -3.05
N ALA A 82 -1.97 -13.64 -3.34
CA ALA A 82 -0.94 -13.00 -2.53
C ALA A 82 -1.06 -11.46 -2.51
N ALA A 83 -0.48 -10.82 -1.51
CA ALA A 83 -0.44 -9.37 -1.35
C ALA A 83 0.90 -8.91 -0.77
N PHE A 84 1.30 -7.67 -1.04
CA PHE A 84 2.45 -7.08 -0.37
C PHE A 84 2.10 -6.79 1.09
N ASP A 85 3.04 -7.09 1.99
CA ASP A 85 2.90 -6.76 3.41
C ASP A 85 3.11 -5.27 3.66
N ASP A 86 2.66 -4.80 4.84
CA ASP A 86 2.70 -3.40 5.21
C ASP A 86 4.11 -2.79 5.21
N VAL A 87 5.14 -3.58 5.56
CA VAL A 87 6.53 -3.09 5.57
C VAL A 87 6.99 -2.86 4.14
N THR A 88 6.75 -3.82 3.25
CA THR A 88 7.08 -3.68 1.84
C THR A 88 6.33 -2.50 1.20
N VAL A 89 5.03 -2.33 1.46
CA VAL A 89 4.26 -1.19 0.94
C VAL A 89 4.79 0.14 1.49
N ALA A 90 5.11 0.22 2.79
CA ALA A 90 5.68 1.42 3.38
C ALA A 90 7.02 1.80 2.71
N THR A 91 7.90 0.82 2.49
CA THR A 91 9.19 1.03 1.83
C THR A 91 9.03 1.48 0.37
N LEU A 92 8.06 0.92 -0.37
CA LEU A 92 7.75 1.37 -1.74
C LEU A 92 7.31 2.85 -1.81
N LEU A 93 6.78 3.39 -0.72
CA LEU A 93 6.24 4.75 -0.61
C LEU A 93 7.15 5.72 0.15
N GLU A 94 8.33 5.31 0.61
CA GLU A 94 9.23 6.17 1.40
C GLU A 94 9.59 7.49 0.68
N GLY A 95 9.73 7.46 -0.65
CA GLY A 95 9.94 8.65 -1.48
C GLY A 95 8.67 9.47 -1.78
N GLU A 96 7.49 8.97 -1.44
CA GLU A 96 6.18 9.50 -1.81
C GLU A 96 5.40 9.95 -0.56
N VAL A 97 5.86 11.04 0.07
CA VAL A 97 5.40 11.51 1.40
C VAL A 97 3.88 11.58 1.53
N ASP A 98 3.19 12.17 0.55
CA ASP A 98 1.72 12.30 0.56
C ASP A 98 1.03 10.93 0.46
N ALA A 99 1.60 10.02 -0.33
CA ALA A 99 1.06 8.67 -0.50
C ALA A 99 1.24 7.83 0.77
N LEU A 100 2.41 7.92 1.40
CA LEU A 100 2.71 7.25 2.66
C LEU A 100 1.82 7.76 3.80
N ALA A 101 1.60 9.08 3.87
CA ALA A 101 0.67 9.68 4.82
C ALA A 101 -0.75 9.14 4.62
N LEU A 102 -1.22 9.13 3.37
CA LEU A 102 -2.53 8.57 3.02
C LEU A 102 -2.62 7.07 3.34
N TYR A 103 -1.58 6.29 3.06
CA TYR A 103 -1.55 4.86 3.38
C TYR A 103 -1.77 4.60 4.87
N ARG A 104 -0.99 5.29 5.73
CA ARG A 104 -1.11 5.20 7.19
C ARG A 104 -2.49 5.64 7.69
N GLN A 105 -3.05 6.67 7.06
CA GLN A 105 -4.39 7.15 7.35
C GLN A 105 -5.46 6.08 7.06
N LEU A 106 -5.37 5.43 5.89
CA LEU A 106 -6.29 4.35 5.52
C LEU A 106 -6.14 3.13 6.45
N GLN A 107 -4.90 2.78 6.84
CA GLN A 107 -4.66 1.71 7.82
C GLN A 107 -5.29 2.03 9.18
N ALA A 108 -5.11 3.25 9.68
CA ALA A 108 -5.74 3.71 10.92
C ALA A 108 -7.27 3.67 10.83
N THR A 109 -7.83 4.08 9.68
CA THR A 109 -9.29 3.99 9.42
C THR A 109 -9.77 2.55 9.53
N ALA A 110 -9.08 1.63 8.83
CA ALA A 110 -9.44 0.22 8.81
C ALA A 110 -9.35 -0.42 10.20
N ALA A 111 -8.32 -0.07 10.99
CA ALA A 111 -8.11 -0.58 12.34
C ALA A 111 -9.17 -0.08 13.35
N LEU A 112 -9.64 1.16 13.19
CA LEU A 112 -10.64 1.77 14.07
C LEU A 112 -12.09 1.40 13.67
N GLY A 113 -12.27 0.74 12.53
CA GLY A 113 -13.57 0.31 12.01
C GLY A 113 -14.35 1.43 11.33
N ALA A 114 -15.54 1.10 10.80
CA ALA A 114 -16.43 1.98 10.03
C ALA A 114 -17.11 3.09 10.87
N ARG A 115 -16.39 3.72 11.80
CA ARG A 115 -16.87 4.86 12.60
C ARG A 115 -16.05 6.12 12.39
N LEU A 116 -14.99 6.06 11.59
CA LEU A 116 -14.17 7.21 11.28
C LEU A 116 -14.06 7.39 9.78
N MET A 117 -14.18 8.63 9.35
CA MET A 117 -13.77 9.09 8.04
C MET A 117 -12.69 10.16 8.21
N TYR A 118 -12.01 10.53 7.15
CA TYR A 118 -11.05 11.61 7.19
C TYR A 118 -11.53 12.78 6.36
N CYS A 119 -11.15 14.00 6.77
CA CYS A 119 -11.46 15.20 6.02
C CYS A 119 -10.95 15.07 4.56
N PRO A 120 -11.83 15.21 3.54
CA PRO A 120 -11.44 15.08 2.13
C PRO A 120 -10.83 16.36 1.55
N LEU A 121 -10.78 17.46 2.32
CA LEU A 121 -10.24 18.72 1.81
C LEU A 121 -8.72 18.63 1.59
N PRO A 122 -8.21 19.24 0.51
CA PRO A 122 -6.78 19.22 0.22
C PRO A 122 -5.95 19.70 1.41
N ARG A 123 -4.90 18.94 1.75
CA ARG A 123 -3.98 19.23 2.87
C ARG A 123 -4.60 19.16 4.26
N CYS A 124 -5.83 18.68 4.41
CA CYS A 124 -6.40 18.28 5.69
C CYS A 124 -6.50 16.76 5.74
N ALA A 125 -6.12 16.17 6.88
CA ALA A 125 -6.19 14.73 7.14
C ALA A 125 -6.70 14.50 8.57
N HIS A 126 -7.57 15.38 9.06
CA HIS A 126 -8.13 15.24 10.39
C HIS A 126 -9.16 14.09 10.41
N PRO A 127 -9.07 13.15 11.38
CA PRO A 127 -10.06 12.12 11.56
C PRO A 127 -11.38 12.73 12.07
N LEU A 128 -12.50 12.26 11.54
CA LEU A 128 -13.85 12.67 11.89
C LEU A 128 -14.65 11.43 12.25
N GLU A 129 -15.41 11.49 13.34
CA GLU A 129 -16.41 10.45 13.64
C GLU A 129 -17.54 10.50 12.62
N MET A 130 -17.85 9.35 12.03
CA MET A 130 -19.00 9.23 11.14
C MET A 130 -20.28 9.35 11.97
N MET A 131 -21.10 10.32 11.59
CA MET A 131 -22.41 10.52 12.21
C MET A 131 -23.35 9.37 11.85
N SER A 132 -24.17 8.98 12.81
CA SER A 132 -25.24 8.03 12.55
C SER A 132 -26.39 8.74 11.81
N LYS A 133 -27.24 7.99 11.09
CA LYS A 133 -28.41 8.57 10.38
C LYS A 133 -29.41 9.22 11.35
N GLU A 134 -29.31 8.90 12.64
CA GLU A 134 -30.12 9.48 13.72
C GLU A 134 -29.58 10.81 14.25
N ASP A 135 -28.37 11.22 13.85
CA ASP A 135 -27.80 12.51 14.27
C ASP A 135 -28.51 13.68 13.56
N PRO A 136 -29.00 14.71 14.29
CA PRO A 136 -29.64 15.88 13.69
C PRO A 136 -28.75 16.65 12.70
N CYS A 137 -27.44 16.52 12.83
CA CYS A 137 -26.46 17.14 11.96
C CYS A 137 -26.13 16.28 10.72
N TYR A 138 -26.69 15.07 10.60
CA TYR A 138 -26.50 14.22 9.43
C TYR A 138 -27.07 14.88 8.15
N PRO A 139 -26.34 14.84 7.00
CA PRO A 139 -25.03 14.23 6.78
C PRO A 139 -23.87 15.24 6.86
N MET A 140 -24.04 16.42 7.44
CA MET A 140 -23.05 17.51 7.34
C MET A 140 -22.13 17.58 8.57
N ALA A 141 -20.84 17.29 8.37
CA ALA A 141 -19.79 17.47 9.37
C ALA A 141 -18.99 18.75 9.14
N ILE A 142 -18.57 19.40 10.23
CA ILE A 142 -17.56 20.47 10.18
C ILE A 142 -16.24 19.89 10.72
N CYS A 143 -15.19 19.92 9.90
CA CYS A 143 -13.87 19.51 10.34
C CYS A 143 -13.32 20.49 11.39
N PRO A 144 -13.00 20.07 12.63
CA PRO A 144 -12.51 20.98 13.66
C PRO A 144 -11.09 21.50 13.37
N SER A 145 -10.34 20.84 12.48
CA SER A 145 -8.97 21.24 12.13
C SER A 145 -8.92 22.29 11.03
N CYS A 146 -9.72 22.17 9.97
CA CYS A 146 -9.67 23.07 8.81
C CYS A 146 -10.96 23.86 8.59
N THR A 147 -11.93 23.72 9.50
CA THR A 147 -13.26 24.35 9.50
C THR A 147 -14.10 24.11 8.25
N GLY A 148 -13.70 23.14 7.42
CA GLY A 148 -14.40 22.80 6.18
C GLY A 148 -15.65 21.98 6.41
N SER A 149 -16.70 22.29 5.65
CA SER A 149 -17.97 21.56 5.64
C SER A 149 -17.91 20.36 4.69
N ILE A 150 -18.28 19.19 5.19
CA ILE A 150 -18.09 17.91 4.51
C ILE A 150 -19.37 17.09 4.61
N CYS A 151 -19.76 16.44 3.52
CA CYS A 151 -20.79 15.41 3.55
C CYS A 151 -20.19 14.12 4.13
N ALA A 152 -20.63 13.73 5.32
CA ALA A 152 -20.25 12.56 6.08
C ALA A 152 -21.25 11.40 5.91
N HIS A 153 -21.60 11.11 4.66
CA HIS A 153 -22.45 9.96 4.34
C HIS A 153 -21.61 8.66 4.39
N PRO A 154 -22.06 7.60 5.08
CA PRO A 154 -21.43 6.30 4.99
C PRO A 154 -21.48 5.82 3.52
N LEU A 155 -20.36 5.32 3.01
CA LEU A 155 -20.35 4.62 1.72
C LEU A 155 -21.08 3.28 1.91
N GLU A 156 -22.24 3.14 1.27
CA GLU A 156 -23.03 1.88 1.23
C GLU A 156 -22.39 0.86 0.27
#